data_AF-A0A397CTH3-F1
#
_entry.id   AF-A0A397CTH3-F1
#
_cell.length_a   1.000
_cell.length_b   1.000
_cell.length_c   1.000
_cell.angle_alpha   90.00
_cell.angle_beta   90.00
_cell.angle_gamma   90.00
#
_symmetry.space_group_name_H-M   'P 1'
#
loop_
_entity.id
_entity.type
_entity.pdbx_description
1 polymer ?
#
loop_
_entity_poly.entity_id
_entity_poly.type
_entity_poly.pdbx_seq_one_letter_code
_entity_poly.pdbx_strand_id
1 'polypeptide(L)'
;MVSPLQLIAAASSVAATAASPLDGRIINGTVAPIGKHLFVTGLRATEVGQSICGAALIAPKVLLTSASCLKSYFAFASVGSHYLQGNVDGERIKIVKKTAPPMKIAAPVKVAFDDDEYAPPNTIAWVRGWGLNATNSNQFSQVLLQADVPIWDQAACAVAVKPFRALRQSMLCAGGIARTGAAIMIANLGLPPKRSPLDRSYSSPEVHVTSLQSTQRRPRFSHRSSTLPPSSPVHDPPVDVFLGGSCNPTTWRRDVAIPRLDAAGISFYNPQVDEWYEDLIAVESRAKDTASVVLFVIDNCTRAIVSMNEAAEFMCCGRTVLLVVEDMPLHEQVFLEGACLSSLEITDLNDARACLRHFSMEYPHTTLCSSVEAAVDVLSAHLASSSMLDPRRSFSLRSARLRKRSSVVLSRMKKKTPPNALQRSSSSSSVIEYDGGSSSDIDHTIELVYLGGNVTNTTWRATLAIPRLQMAGLPYYSPLGDCSKMDSLMKVKAGLVLMVIPNTCRSIAAMIDTIALVCSGRAVMLVIEPMVEGLVVVEDGRAVTGREFKDLVRARMYLEETASRHDICTFESVAHAVDAIVAKAAAASRK
;
A
#
# COMPACT_ATOMS: atom_id res chain seq x y z
N MET A 1 45.98 -47.88 -17.10
CA MET A 1 45.52 -46.48 -16.94
C MET A 1 43.99 -46.49 -16.90
N VAL A 2 43.39 -45.81 -15.93
CA VAL A 2 42.00 -45.96 -15.48
C VAL A 2 41.06 -44.94 -16.16
N SER A 3 39.89 -45.44 -16.59
CA SER A 3 38.51 -44.91 -16.78
C SER A 3 38.09 -43.51 -16.26
N PRO A 4 36.84 -43.03 -16.49
CA PRO A 4 35.71 -43.53 -17.35
C PRO A 4 34.94 -42.43 -18.16
N LEU A 5 33.94 -42.84 -18.98
CA LEU A 5 32.49 -42.46 -18.97
C LEU A 5 31.78 -42.27 -20.34
N GLN A 6 30.50 -42.70 -20.34
CA GLN A 6 29.34 -42.49 -21.24
C GLN A 6 29.23 -43.38 -22.50
N LEU A 7 28.10 -43.99 -22.87
CA LEU A 7 26.73 -44.04 -22.33
C LEU A 7 26.08 -45.31 -22.93
N ILE A 8 25.48 -46.21 -22.15
CA ILE A 8 24.70 -47.36 -22.65
C ILE A 8 23.25 -47.24 -22.17
N ALA A 9 22.33 -47.33 -23.11
CA ALA A 9 20.91 -47.54 -22.90
C ALA A 9 20.61 -49.05 -22.87
N ALA A 10 19.99 -49.53 -21.80
CA ALA A 10 19.04 -50.65 -21.78
C ALA A 10 18.39 -50.77 -20.38
N ALA A 11 17.15 -51.24 -20.39
CA ALA A 11 16.15 -51.13 -19.33
C ALA A 11 16.45 -51.85 -18.01
N SER A 12 15.88 -51.34 -16.93
CA SER A 12 15.41 -52.17 -15.81
C SER A 12 14.11 -51.62 -15.24
N SER A 13 13.15 -52.53 -15.18
CA SER A 13 11.81 -52.44 -14.63
C SER A 13 11.80 -51.97 -13.18
N VAL A 14 10.97 -50.98 -12.87
CA VAL A 14 10.34 -50.88 -11.55
C VAL A 14 8.86 -51.13 -11.76
N ALA A 15 8.40 -52.21 -11.14
CA ALA A 15 7.03 -52.69 -11.18
C ALA A 15 6.04 -51.56 -10.85
N ALA A 16 5.00 -51.45 -11.67
CA ALA A 16 3.79 -50.74 -11.30
C ALA A 16 3.15 -51.48 -10.11
N THR A 17 3.45 -51.04 -8.90
CA THR A 17 2.65 -51.44 -7.75
C THR A 17 1.28 -50.80 -7.91
N ALA A 18 0.26 -51.66 -7.94
CA ALA A 18 -1.13 -51.33 -8.11
C ALA A 18 -1.51 -50.07 -7.30
N ALA A 19 -1.99 -49.05 -8.01
CA ALA A 19 -2.55 -47.87 -7.39
C ALA A 19 -3.82 -48.27 -6.63
N SER A 20 -3.70 -48.43 -5.33
CA SER A 20 -4.84 -48.46 -4.41
C SER A 20 -5.66 -47.17 -4.56
N PRO A 21 -6.98 -47.20 -4.29
CA PRO A 21 -7.86 -46.06 -4.51
C PRO A 21 -7.36 -44.80 -3.81
N LEU A 22 -7.48 -43.64 -4.47
CA LEU A 22 -7.10 -42.31 -3.98
C LEU A 22 -7.69 -42.06 -2.59
N ASP A 23 -6.86 -42.25 -1.57
CA ASP A 23 -7.23 -42.07 -0.18
C ASP A 23 -6.94 -40.62 0.25
N GLY A 24 -7.93 -39.95 0.83
CA GLY A 24 -7.94 -38.49 1.08
C GLY A 24 -7.08 -38.03 2.26
N ARG A 25 -5.75 -38.24 2.21
CA ARG A 25 -4.79 -37.98 3.32
C ARG A 25 -3.85 -36.76 3.16
N ILE A 26 -3.79 -35.83 4.13
CA ILE A 26 -2.69 -34.84 4.23
C ILE A 26 -1.54 -35.50 4.99
N ILE A 27 -0.64 -36.16 4.25
CA ILE A 27 0.55 -36.80 4.85
C ILE A 27 1.73 -35.81 4.75
N ASN A 28 2.48 -35.66 5.85
CA ASN A 28 3.60 -34.72 6.04
C ASN A 28 3.27 -33.22 6.15
N GLY A 29 2.02 -32.86 6.48
CA GLY A 29 1.69 -31.49 6.87
C GLY A 29 2.30 -31.12 8.24
N THR A 30 2.81 -29.91 8.37
CA THR A 30 3.21 -29.36 9.69
C THR A 30 2.04 -28.60 10.30
N VAL A 31 2.02 -28.48 11.64
CA VAL A 31 1.03 -27.64 12.32
C VAL A 31 1.22 -26.19 11.89
N ALA A 32 0.14 -25.56 11.41
CA ALA A 32 0.16 -24.17 11.00
C ALA A 32 0.27 -23.24 12.24
N PRO A 33 1.08 -22.18 12.21
CA PRO A 33 1.13 -21.24 13.34
C PRO A 33 -0.23 -20.59 13.62
N ILE A 34 -0.61 -20.52 14.90
CA ILE A 34 -1.85 -19.86 15.35
C ILE A 34 -1.81 -18.38 14.94
N GLY A 35 -2.94 -17.86 14.46
CA GLY A 35 -3.09 -16.44 14.10
C GLY A 35 -2.44 -16.02 12.77
N LYS A 36 -1.72 -16.92 12.07
CA LYS A 36 -1.01 -16.58 10.82
C LYS A 36 -1.90 -16.59 9.57
N HIS A 37 -2.89 -17.47 9.52
CA HIS A 37 -3.72 -17.71 8.33
C HIS A 37 -5.19 -17.39 8.60
N LEU A 38 -5.47 -16.15 8.97
CA LEU A 38 -6.78 -15.70 9.45
C LEU A 38 -7.91 -15.79 8.40
N PHE A 39 -7.56 -15.93 7.12
CA PHE A 39 -8.54 -16.13 6.05
C PHE A 39 -9.11 -17.56 6.00
N VAL A 40 -8.46 -18.53 6.66
CA VAL A 40 -8.92 -19.93 6.68
C VAL A 40 -10.20 -20.02 7.52
N THR A 41 -11.25 -20.57 6.93
CA THR A 41 -12.57 -20.64 7.55
C THR A 41 -13.10 -22.07 7.57
N GLY A 42 -13.61 -22.50 8.72
CA GLY A 42 -14.33 -23.77 8.87
C GLY A 42 -15.84 -23.59 8.76
N LEU A 43 -16.50 -24.30 7.84
CA LEU A 43 -17.96 -24.31 7.69
C LEU A 43 -18.59 -25.41 8.56
N ARG A 44 -19.57 -25.06 9.38
CA ARG A 44 -20.09 -25.89 10.49
C ARG A 44 -21.62 -25.97 10.45
N ALA A 45 -22.19 -27.12 10.85
CA ALA A 45 -23.65 -27.29 10.98
C ALA A 45 -24.23 -26.51 12.16
N THR A 46 -23.51 -26.47 13.28
CA THR A 46 -23.87 -25.72 14.49
C THR A 46 -22.76 -24.74 14.84
N GLU A 47 -23.06 -23.76 15.69
CA GLU A 47 -22.11 -22.72 16.10
C GLU A 47 -20.80 -23.31 16.67
N VAL A 48 -20.92 -24.34 17.51
CA VAL A 48 -19.79 -24.97 18.20
C VAL A 48 -19.32 -26.30 17.58
N GLY A 49 -20.06 -26.83 16.62
CA GLY A 49 -19.82 -28.16 16.02
C GLY A 49 -18.54 -28.22 15.17
N GLN A 50 -18.15 -29.41 14.75
CA GLN A 50 -16.95 -29.61 13.92
C GLN A 50 -17.09 -29.01 12.51
N SER A 51 -15.96 -28.63 11.91
CA SER A 51 -15.92 -28.18 10.52
C SER A 51 -16.22 -29.33 9.57
N ILE A 52 -17.22 -29.15 8.71
CA ILE A 52 -17.66 -30.09 7.67
C ILE A 52 -17.00 -29.78 6.33
N CYS A 53 -16.68 -28.51 6.09
CA CYS A 53 -16.03 -28.02 4.88
C CYS A 53 -15.06 -26.86 5.17
N GLY A 54 -14.13 -26.61 4.26
CA GLY A 54 -13.27 -25.44 4.27
C GLY A 54 -13.80 -24.32 3.38
N ALA A 55 -13.50 -23.07 3.74
CA ALA A 55 -13.76 -21.88 2.94
C ALA A 55 -12.67 -20.83 3.17
N ALA A 56 -12.42 -19.96 2.20
CA ALA A 56 -11.54 -18.81 2.35
C ALA A 56 -12.37 -17.54 2.52
N LEU A 57 -12.02 -16.71 3.49
CA LEU A 57 -12.49 -15.33 3.57
C LEU A 57 -11.83 -14.55 2.43
N ILE A 58 -12.63 -14.15 1.45
CA ILE A 58 -12.16 -13.36 0.30
C ILE A 58 -12.61 -11.91 0.37
N ALA A 59 -13.58 -11.60 1.24
CA ALA A 59 -13.98 -10.26 1.65
C ALA A 59 -14.66 -10.36 3.03
N PRO A 60 -14.84 -9.25 3.79
CA PRO A 60 -15.31 -9.29 5.19
C PRO A 60 -16.63 -10.06 5.44
N LYS A 61 -17.52 -10.14 4.45
CA LYS A 61 -18.79 -10.90 4.52
C LYS A 61 -18.92 -11.97 3.42
N VAL A 62 -17.84 -12.30 2.73
CA VAL A 62 -17.85 -13.22 1.57
C VAL A 62 -16.87 -14.36 1.77
N LEU A 63 -17.41 -15.57 1.81
CA LEU A 63 -16.66 -16.82 1.88
C LEU A 63 -16.66 -17.51 0.53
N LEU A 64 -15.48 -17.85 0.01
CA LEU A 64 -15.32 -18.69 -1.16
C LEU A 64 -15.16 -20.15 -0.75
N THR A 65 -15.98 -21.03 -1.30
CA THR A 65 -15.92 -22.48 -1.06
C THR A 65 -16.26 -23.27 -2.32
N SER A 66 -16.04 -24.58 -2.29
CA SER A 66 -16.38 -25.45 -3.41
C SER A 66 -17.89 -25.64 -3.55
N ALA A 67 -18.37 -25.79 -4.79
CA ALA A 67 -19.79 -26.09 -5.05
C ALA A 67 -20.23 -27.44 -4.42
N SER A 68 -19.31 -28.39 -4.23
CA SER A 68 -19.59 -29.64 -3.49
C SER A 68 -19.92 -29.39 -2.02
N CYS A 69 -19.28 -28.40 -1.39
CA CYS A 69 -19.61 -28.04 -0.01
C CYS A 69 -21.03 -27.48 0.12
N LEU A 70 -21.56 -26.80 -0.89
CA LEU A 70 -22.94 -26.27 -0.89
C LEU A 70 -24.01 -27.37 -0.81
N LYS A 71 -23.67 -28.63 -1.11
CA LYS A 71 -24.56 -29.78 -0.95
C LYS A 71 -24.65 -30.25 0.52
N SER A 72 -23.69 -29.85 1.35
CA SER A 72 -23.68 -30.17 2.78
C SER A 72 -24.46 -29.13 3.59
N TYR A 73 -25.10 -29.58 4.67
CA TYR A 73 -25.76 -28.68 5.60
C TYR A 73 -24.75 -28.01 6.53
N PHE A 74 -24.56 -26.71 6.36
CA PHE A 74 -23.81 -25.84 7.26
C PHE A 74 -24.58 -24.53 7.48
N ALA A 75 -24.56 -23.99 8.70
CA ALA A 75 -25.25 -22.76 9.08
C ALA A 75 -24.31 -21.72 9.70
N PHE A 76 -23.08 -22.10 10.05
CA PHE A 76 -22.10 -21.25 10.69
C PHE A 76 -20.74 -21.36 9.99
N ALA A 77 -19.96 -20.29 10.09
CA ALA A 77 -18.56 -20.21 9.71
C ALA A 77 -17.73 -19.84 10.95
N SER A 78 -16.57 -20.47 11.15
CA SER A 78 -15.56 -19.99 12.09
C SER A 78 -14.36 -19.48 11.31
N VAL A 79 -14.23 -18.16 11.23
CA VAL A 79 -13.20 -17.44 10.46
C VAL A 79 -11.93 -17.29 11.28
N GLY A 80 -10.78 -17.60 10.71
CA GLY A 80 -9.49 -17.54 11.38
C GLY A 80 -9.27 -18.65 12.42
N SER A 81 -10.05 -19.72 12.34
CA SER A 81 -9.97 -20.84 13.27
C SER A 81 -8.71 -21.68 13.01
N HIS A 82 -8.00 -22.03 14.08
CA HIS A 82 -6.92 -23.00 14.10
C HIS A 82 -7.46 -24.40 14.45
N TYR A 83 -8.55 -24.51 15.21
CA TYR A 83 -9.05 -25.80 15.68
C TYR A 83 -10.21 -26.35 14.84
N LEU A 84 -10.28 -27.68 14.73
CA LEU A 84 -11.39 -28.35 14.04
C LEU A 84 -12.72 -28.14 14.77
N GLN A 85 -12.72 -27.84 16.07
CA GLN A 85 -13.92 -27.54 16.87
C GLN A 85 -14.21 -26.04 16.94
N GLY A 86 -15.49 -25.65 16.92
CA GLY A 86 -15.89 -24.24 16.76
C GLY A 86 -15.93 -23.44 18.05
N ASN A 87 -15.91 -24.13 19.19
CA ASN A 87 -15.94 -23.52 20.52
C ASN A 87 -14.56 -23.06 21.04
N VAL A 88 -13.48 -23.31 20.29
CA VAL A 88 -12.11 -23.01 20.76
C VAL A 88 -11.65 -21.64 20.28
N ASP A 89 -11.74 -21.40 18.96
CA ASP A 89 -11.23 -20.18 18.35
C ASP A 89 -11.95 -19.82 17.04
N GLY A 90 -11.51 -18.70 16.48
CA GLY A 90 -12.10 -18.10 15.29
C GLY A 90 -13.42 -17.37 15.58
N GLU A 91 -13.71 -16.39 14.74
CA GLU A 91 -14.95 -15.63 14.83
C GLU A 91 -16.09 -16.47 14.25
N ARG A 92 -17.12 -16.74 15.08
CA ARG A 92 -18.26 -17.55 14.69
C ARG A 92 -19.36 -16.69 14.10
N ILE A 93 -19.66 -16.90 12.83
CA ILE A 93 -20.59 -16.08 12.06
C ILE A 93 -21.69 -16.98 11.49
N LYS A 94 -22.96 -16.57 11.67
CA LYS A 94 -24.10 -17.25 11.05
C LYS A 94 -24.17 -16.94 9.56
N ILE A 95 -24.31 -17.97 8.74
CA ILE A 95 -24.36 -17.83 7.28
C ILE A 95 -25.80 -17.52 6.87
N VAL A 96 -25.98 -16.35 6.25
CA VAL A 96 -27.30 -15.82 5.86
C VAL A 96 -27.71 -16.18 4.43
N LYS A 97 -26.73 -16.43 3.54
CA LYS A 97 -26.99 -16.72 2.13
C LYS A 97 -25.94 -17.67 1.56
N LYS A 98 -26.40 -18.60 0.71
CA LYS A 98 -25.54 -19.49 -0.09
C LYS A 98 -25.87 -19.27 -1.56
N THR A 99 -24.87 -19.00 -2.38
CA THR A 99 -25.04 -18.79 -3.82
C THR A 99 -24.27 -19.86 -4.56
N ALA A 100 -24.95 -20.65 -5.39
CA ALA A 100 -24.30 -21.56 -6.34
C ALA A 100 -24.18 -20.85 -7.70
N PRO A 101 -23.08 -21.04 -8.44
CA PRO A 101 -22.95 -20.46 -9.79
C PRO A 101 -24.02 -21.06 -10.74
N PRO A 102 -24.64 -20.25 -11.63
CA PRO A 102 -25.59 -20.77 -12.63
C PRO A 102 -24.88 -21.67 -13.64
N MET A 103 -25.56 -22.73 -14.09
CA MET A 103 -25.01 -23.79 -14.96
C MET A 103 -24.70 -23.35 -16.40
N LYS A 104 -24.87 -22.06 -16.74
CA LYS A 104 -24.53 -21.44 -18.01
C LYS A 104 -23.70 -20.19 -17.73
N ILE A 105 -22.42 -20.22 -18.08
CA ILE A 105 -21.48 -19.13 -17.87
C ILE A 105 -21.61 -18.18 -19.05
N ALA A 106 -22.19 -17.00 -18.83
CA ALA A 106 -21.99 -15.82 -19.67
C ALA A 106 -21.19 -14.82 -18.81
N ALA A 107 -19.90 -14.66 -19.14
CA ALA A 107 -18.90 -13.71 -18.62
C ALA A 107 -18.68 -13.63 -17.09
N PRO A 108 -17.46 -13.86 -16.57
CA PRO A 108 -17.19 -13.86 -15.11
C PRO A 108 -17.02 -12.45 -14.52
N VAL A 109 -17.55 -12.30 -13.30
CA VAL A 109 -17.31 -11.21 -12.34
C VAL A 109 -15.90 -11.35 -11.74
N LYS A 110 -15.18 -10.23 -11.55
CA LYS A 110 -13.76 -10.19 -11.14
C LYS A 110 -13.51 -10.69 -9.71
N VAL A 111 -13.01 -11.92 -9.63
CA VAL A 111 -11.97 -12.40 -8.71
C VAL A 111 -10.72 -12.57 -9.59
N ALA A 112 -9.48 -12.48 -9.09
CA ALA A 112 -8.27 -12.48 -9.94
C ALA A 112 -8.29 -13.60 -11.01
N PHE A 113 -8.39 -13.21 -12.28
CA PHE A 113 -8.51 -14.07 -13.48
C PHE A 113 -7.52 -13.67 -14.57
N ASP A 114 -6.42 -12.98 -14.24
CA ASP A 114 -5.44 -12.60 -15.26
C ASP A 114 -4.28 -13.62 -15.27
N ASP A 115 -4.41 -14.52 -16.25
CA ASP A 115 -3.43 -15.39 -16.92
C ASP A 115 -2.76 -16.56 -16.17
N ASP A 116 -2.53 -17.65 -16.93
CA ASP A 116 -1.82 -18.90 -16.58
C ASP A 116 -0.35 -18.69 -16.09
N GLU A 117 0.08 -17.44 -15.94
CA GLU A 117 1.42 -17.03 -15.50
C GLU A 117 1.63 -17.18 -13.98
N TYR A 118 0.55 -17.32 -13.19
CA TYR A 118 0.62 -17.39 -11.71
C TYR A 118 0.77 -18.80 -11.11
N ALA A 119 0.71 -19.86 -11.92
CA ALA A 119 0.81 -21.24 -11.46
C ALA A 119 1.64 -22.14 -12.40
N PRO A 120 2.88 -21.77 -12.79
CA PRO A 120 3.65 -22.56 -13.72
C PRO A 120 3.97 -23.96 -13.15
N PRO A 121 4.06 -25.00 -13.99
CA PRO A 121 4.42 -26.35 -13.55
C PRO A 121 5.70 -26.36 -12.70
N ASN A 122 5.73 -27.22 -11.68
CA ASN A 122 6.79 -27.33 -10.66
C ASN A 122 6.90 -26.16 -9.68
N THR A 123 5.96 -25.21 -9.69
CA THR A 123 5.83 -24.22 -8.62
C THR A 123 5.33 -24.87 -7.34
N ILE A 124 5.92 -24.50 -6.19
CA ILE A 124 5.42 -24.91 -4.88
C ILE A 124 4.23 -24.04 -4.49
N ALA A 125 3.06 -24.64 -4.43
CA ALA A 125 1.87 -24.10 -3.80
C ALA A 125 1.73 -24.66 -2.38
N TRP A 126 0.71 -24.21 -1.66
CA TRP A 126 0.46 -24.64 -0.30
C TRP A 126 -1.01 -25.00 -0.11
N VAL A 127 -1.25 -25.98 0.74
CA VAL A 127 -2.59 -26.42 1.09
C VAL A 127 -2.76 -26.44 2.59
N ARG A 128 -3.92 -25.97 3.07
CA ARG A 128 -4.24 -25.90 4.49
C ARG A 128 -5.61 -26.49 4.78
N GLY A 129 -5.71 -27.17 5.92
CA GLY A 129 -6.97 -27.78 6.36
C GLY A 129 -6.82 -28.72 7.53
N TRP A 130 -7.93 -29.37 7.88
CA TRP A 130 -8.03 -30.31 9.01
C TRP A 130 -8.20 -31.75 8.52
N GLY A 131 -7.52 -32.12 7.44
CA GLY A 131 -7.60 -33.45 6.82
C GLY A 131 -7.20 -34.61 7.75
N LEU A 132 -7.35 -35.85 7.25
CA LEU A 132 -7.05 -37.07 8.00
C LEU A 132 -5.59 -37.09 8.49
N ASN A 133 -5.40 -37.50 9.75
CA ASN A 133 -4.09 -37.57 10.40
C ASN A 133 -3.21 -38.68 9.78
N ALA A 134 -1.91 -38.41 9.63
CA ALA A 134 -0.94 -39.35 9.07
C ALA A 134 -0.76 -40.62 9.92
N THR A 135 -1.00 -40.54 11.25
CA THR A 135 -0.79 -41.64 12.20
C THR A 135 -2.03 -42.48 12.47
N ASN A 136 -3.24 -41.98 12.18
CA ASN A 136 -4.49 -42.69 12.43
C ASN A 136 -5.55 -42.33 11.37
N SER A 137 -5.72 -43.21 10.37
CA SER A 137 -6.40 -42.92 9.10
C SER A 137 -7.91 -42.67 9.19
N ASN A 138 -8.51 -42.80 10.39
CA ASN A 138 -9.95 -42.60 10.60
C ASN A 138 -10.27 -41.33 11.41
N GLN A 139 -9.28 -40.48 11.73
CA GLN A 139 -9.49 -39.29 12.54
C GLN A 139 -8.95 -38.02 11.86
N PHE A 140 -9.79 -36.98 11.80
CA PHE A 140 -9.40 -35.65 11.34
C PHE A 140 -8.44 -34.97 12.33
N SER A 141 -7.51 -34.17 11.79
CA SER A 141 -6.64 -33.34 12.62
C SER A 141 -7.44 -32.35 13.45
N GLN A 142 -7.20 -32.29 14.76
CA GLN A 142 -7.85 -31.33 15.65
C GLN A 142 -7.30 -29.91 15.50
N VAL A 143 -6.14 -29.76 14.86
CA VAL A 143 -5.45 -28.48 14.60
C VAL A 143 -5.22 -28.28 13.10
N LEU A 144 -5.07 -27.02 12.69
CA LEU A 144 -4.86 -26.66 11.29
C LEU A 144 -3.48 -27.13 10.82
N LEU A 145 -3.46 -27.90 9.74
CA LEU A 145 -2.23 -28.36 9.09
C LEU A 145 -1.94 -27.53 7.84
N GLN A 146 -0.67 -27.42 7.50
CA GLN A 146 -0.20 -26.85 6.24
C GLN A 146 0.82 -27.79 5.57
N ALA A 147 0.74 -27.90 4.25
CA ALA A 147 1.67 -28.67 3.44
C ALA A 147 2.02 -27.94 2.14
N ASP A 148 3.27 -28.07 1.72
CA ASP A 148 3.76 -27.57 0.44
C ASP A 148 3.54 -28.63 -0.63
N VAL A 149 2.96 -28.25 -1.77
CA VAL A 149 2.62 -29.15 -2.87
C VAL A 149 3.10 -28.58 -4.21
N PRO A 150 3.82 -29.35 -5.04
CA PRO A 150 4.20 -28.88 -6.36
C PRO A 150 2.99 -28.94 -7.30
N ILE A 151 2.83 -27.90 -8.11
CA ILE A 151 1.88 -27.84 -9.21
C ILE A 151 2.38 -28.72 -10.35
N TRP A 152 1.50 -29.53 -10.92
CA TRP A 152 1.82 -30.41 -12.03
C TRP A 152 1.61 -29.73 -13.36
N ASP A 153 2.41 -30.14 -14.34
CA ASP A 153 2.10 -29.85 -15.73
C ASP A 153 0.75 -30.46 -16.13
N GLN A 154 -0.05 -29.69 -16.88
CA GLN A 154 -1.42 -30.06 -17.21
C GLN A 154 -1.48 -31.31 -18.09
N ALA A 155 -0.53 -31.49 -19.02
CA ALA A 155 -0.47 -32.68 -19.86
C ALA A 155 -0.01 -33.90 -19.07
N ALA A 156 1.01 -33.74 -18.22
CA ALA A 156 1.47 -34.80 -17.31
C ALA A 156 0.35 -35.23 -16.35
N CYS A 157 -0.41 -34.27 -15.79
CA CYS A 157 -1.54 -34.59 -14.94
C CYS A 157 -2.64 -35.31 -15.73
N ALA A 158 -3.01 -34.83 -16.91
CA ALA A 158 -4.05 -35.44 -17.73
C ALA A 158 -3.76 -36.93 -18.00
N VAL A 159 -2.50 -37.30 -18.20
CA VAL A 159 -2.08 -38.71 -18.33
C VAL A 159 -2.26 -39.47 -17.01
N ALA A 160 -1.83 -38.90 -15.89
CA ALA A 160 -1.89 -39.53 -14.58
C ALA A 160 -3.32 -39.75 -14.04
N VAL A 161 -4.25 -38.81 -14.30
CA VAL A 161 -5.64 -38.90 -13.82
C VAL A 161 -6.60 -39.58 -14.80
N LYS A 162 -6.16 -39.84 -16.05
CA LYS A 162 -6.95 -40.49 -17.11
C LYS A 162 -7.69 -41.77 -16.66
N PRO A 163 -7.11 -42.65 -15.81
CA PRO A 163 -7.81 -43.85 -15.35
C PRO A 163 -9.01 -43.57 -14.42
N PHE A 164 -9.07 -42.39 -13.81
CA PHE A 164 -10.07 -42.04 -12.80
C PHE A 164 -11.07 -40.99 -13.28
N ARG A 165 -10.62 -39.98 -14.04
CA ARG A 165 -11.48 -38.90 -14.55
C ARG A 165 -10.82 -38.11 -15.69
N ALA A 166 -11.62 -37.63 -16.64
CA ALA A 166 -11.18 -36.65 -17.63
C ALA A 166 -10.90 -35.28 -16.97
N LEU A 167 -9.68 -34.77 -17.15
CA LEU A 167 -9.25 -33.46 -16.67
C LEU A 167 -9.85 -32.35 -17.54
N ARG A 168 -10.49 -31.36 -16.93
CA ARG A 168 -11.07 -30.19 -17.63
C ARG A 168 -10.10 -29.01 -17.60
N GLN A 169 -10.21 -28.08 -18.54
CA GLN A 169 -9.41 -26.85 -18.56
C GLN A 169 -9.55 -26.01 -17.29
N SER A 170 -10.70 -26.09 -16.60
CA SER A 170 -10.94 -25.41 -15.32
C SER A 170 -10.40 -26.16 -14.09
N MET A 171 -9.49 -27.13 -14.27
CA MET A 171 -8.93 -27.95 -13.19
C MET A 171 -7.41 -27.92 -13.26
N LEU A 172 -6.77 -27.85 -12.09
CA LEU A 172 -5.32 -27.89 -11.93
C LEU A 172 -4.95 -29.01 -10.96
N CYS A 173 -3.78 -29.60 -11.18
CA CYS A 173 -3.27 -30.69 -10.36
C CYS A 173 -2.08 -30.23 -9.53
N ALA A 174 -2.06 -30.61 -8.26
CA ALA A 174 -0.93 -30.37 -7.37
C ALA A 174 -0.79 -31.53 -6.39
N GLY A 175 0.44 -31.99 -6.13
CA GLY A 175 0.71 -33.16 -5.28
C GLY A 175 1.92 -33.96 -5.74
N GLY A 176 2.02 -35.25 -5.38
CA GLY A 176 3.01 -36.15 -6.00
C GLY A 176 4.17 -36.64 -5.12
N ILE A 177 4.22 -36.27 -3.84
CA ILE A 177 4.93 -37.10 -2.87
C ILE A 177 3.97 -38.21 -2.49
N ALA A 178 4.41 -39.47 -2.60
CA ALA A 178 3.59 -40.66 -2.42
C ALA A 178 2.60 -40.50 -1.24
N ARG A 179 1.30 -40.71 -1.53
CA ARG A 179 0.15 -40.69 -0.59
C ARG A 179 -0.38 -39.31 -0.14
N THR A 180 -0.66 -38.40 -1.07
CA THR A 180 -1.38 -37.15 -0.78
C THR A 180 -2.78 -37.13 -1.43
N GLY A 181 -3.83 -36.98 -0.61
CA GLY A 181 -5.22 -36.69 -1.01
C GLY A 181 -5.89 -35.86 0.09
N ALA A 182 -7.07 -35.25 -0.06
CA ALA A 182 -7.74 -34.67 1.13
C ALA A 182 -9.24 -34.46 0.98
N ALA A 183 -9.94 -34.57 2.12
CA ALA A 183 -11.39 -34.39 2.23
C ALA A 183 -11.83 -32.99 2.70
N ILE A 184 -10.96 -32.20 3.36
CA ILE A 184 -11.30 -30.83 3.82
C ILE A 184 -10.06 -29.93 3.66
N MET A 185 -9.92 -29.27 2.51
CA MET A 185 -8.81 -28.37 2.23
C MET A 185 -9.24 -27.06 1.58
N ILE A 186 -8.46 -26.02 1.85
CA ILE A 186 -8.36 -24.82 1.04
C ILE A 186 -7.00 -24.89 0.36
N ALA A 187 -7.01 -25.09 -0.95
CA ALA A 187 -5.81 -24.92 -1.78
C ALA A 187 -5.75 -23.46 -2.22
N ASN A 188 -4.59 -22.83 -2.02
CA ASN A 188 -4.30 -21.53 -2.62
C ASN A 188 -2.99 -21.68 -3.39
N LEU A 189 -3.01 -21.32 -4.66
CA LEU A 189 -1.84 -21.30 -5.52
C LEU A 189 -1.17 -19.93 -5.38
N GLY A 190 -0.63 -19.64 -4.19
CA GLY A 190 0.16 -18.44 -3.94
C GLY A 190 1.64 -18.75 -4.03
N LEU A 191 2.34 -18.22 -5.04
CA LEU A 191 3.80 -18.22 -5.12
C LEU A 191 4.42 -17.59 -3.86
N PRO A 192 5.57 -18.07 -3.36
CA PRO A 192 6.37 -17.31 -2.39
C PRO A 192 6.89 -16.02 -3.06
N PRO A 193 7.03 -14.91 -2.32
CA PRO A 193 7.48 -13.65 -2.90
C PRO A 193 8.94 -13.79 -3.36
N LYS A 194 9.18 -13.77 -4.67
CA LYS A 194 10.51 -13.54 -5.22
C LYS A 194 10.58 -12.18 -5.90
N ARG A 195 11.71 -11.54 -5.60
CA ARG A 195 12.13 -10.18 -5.91
C ARG A 195 11.94 -9.83 -7.39
N SER A 196 11.66 -8.54 -7.61
CA SER A 196 11.54 -7.86 -8.91
C SER A 196 12.69 -8.20 -9.89
N PRO A 197 12.41 -8.22 -11.20
CA PRO A 197 12.61 -6.99 -11.98
C PRO A 197 11.64 -6.78 -13.18
N LEU A 198 11.35 -5.50 -13.44
CA LEU A 198 11.13 -4.90 -14.77
C LEU A 198 9.98 -5.43 -15.66
N ASP A 199 8.83 -4.80 -15.50
CA ASP A 199 8.08 -4.03 -16.51
C ASP A 199 7.94 -4.56 -17.96
N ARG A 200 6.70 -4.87 -18.36
CA ARG A 200 6.12 -4.52 -19.68
C ARG A 200 4.60 -4.66 -19.65
N SER A 201 3.92 -3.53 -19.54
CA SER A 201 2.52 -3.39 -19.92
C SER A 201 2.43 -3.31 -21.45
N TYR A 202 1.55 -4.11 -22.05
CA TYR A 202 1.12 -3.94 -23.43
C TYR A 202 -0.37 -3.61 -23.46
N SER A 203 -0.62 -2.45 -24.05
CA SER A 203 -1.85 -1.87 -24.57
C SER A 203 -2.86 -2.87 -25.12
N SER A 204 -4.15 -2.52 -25.06
CA SER A 204 -5.13 -2.89 -26.10
C SER A 204 -6.32 -1.92 -26.13
N PRO A 205 -6.99 -1.80 -27.28
CA PRO A 205 -7.30 -0.51 -27.90
C PRO A 205 -8.71 0.02 -27.61
N GLU A 206 -8.84 1.34 -27.76
CA GLU A 206 -10.12 2.05 -27.79
C GLU A 206 -10.97 1.62 -28.99
N VAL A 207 -12.24 1.29 -28.72
CA VAL A 207 -13.30 1.26 -29.73
C VAL A 207 -14.12 2.54 -29.58
N HIS A 208 -13.93 3.46 -30.52
CA HIS A 208 -14.80 4.62 -30.72
C HIS A 208 -16.14 4.15 -31.29
N VAL A 209 -17.25 4.51 -30.63
CA VAL A 209 -18.56 4.62 -31.27
C VAL A 209 -19.11 6.01 -31.01
N THR A 210 -19.08 6.82 -32.06
CA THR A 210 -19.73 8.13 -32.16
C THR A 210 -21.22 7.96 -32.39
N SER A 211 -22.04 8.70 -31.66
CA SER A 211 -23.36 9.12 -32.13
C SER A 211 -23.73 10.46 -31.52
N LEU A 212 -23.83 11.47 -32.39
CA LEU A 212 -24.35 12.81 -32.11
C LEU A 212 -25.88 12.82 -32.12
N GLN A 213 -26.45 13.60 -31.21
CA GLN A 213 -27.76 14.31 -31.20
C GLN A 213 -28.34 14.24 -29.78
N SER A 214 -29.08 15.19 -29.22
CA SER A 214 -29.27 16.63 -29.37
C SER A 214 -30.18 17.00 -28.20
N THR A 215 -29.87 18.08 -27.49
CA THR A 215 -30.79 18.96 -26.73
C THR A 215 -31.91 18.31 -25.90
N GLN A 216 -31.78 18.32 -24.57
CA GLN A 216 -32.82 18.85 -23.66
C GLN A 216 -32.30 19.06 -22.24
N ARG A 217 -32.82 20.10 -21.59
CA ARG A 217 -32.42 20.67 -20.30
C ARG A 217 -32.52 19.66 -19.14
N ARG A 218 -31.57 19.78 -18.20
CA ARG A 218 -31.43 19.05 -16.93
C ARG A 218 -32.68 19.13 -16.03
N PRO A 219 -32.96 18.09 -15.23
CA PRO A 219 -33.32 18.22 -13.83
C PRO A 219 -32.07 18.03 -12.95
N ARG A 220 -31.88 18.92 -11.96
CA ARG A 220 -30.84 18.79 -10.93
C ARG A 220 -31.28 17.74 -9.91
N PHE A 221 -30.54 16.64 -9.78
CA PHE A 221 -30.72 15.66 -8.71
C PHE A 221 -29.73 15.97 -7.58
N SER A 222 -30.26 16.17 -6.36
CA SER A 222 -29.48 16.17 -5.12
C SER A 222 -29.25 14.73 -4.67
N HIS A 223 -27.99 14.29 -4.60
CA HIS A 223 -27.69 12.98 -4.03
C HIS A 223 -27.68 13.09 -2.50
N ARG A 224 -28.67 12.43 -1.91
CA ARG A 224 -28.92 12.27 -0.48
C ARG A 224 -27.93 11.27 0.13
N SER A 225 -27.53 11.52 1.38
CA SER A 225 -26.80 10.58 2.26
C SER A 225 -27.26 9.13 2.06
N SER A 226 -26.35 8.23 1.68
CA SER A 226 -26.67 6.85 1.33
C SER A 226 -26.86 5.99 2.59
N THR A 227 -28.10 5.92 3.05
CA THR A 227 -28.62 4.75 3.77
C THR A 227 -29.74 4.10 2.93
N LEU A 228 -29.60 2.79 2.64
CA LEU A 228 -30.55 1.81 2.02
C LEU A 228 -30.42 1.51 0.50
N PRO A 229 -31.01 0.40 -0.02
CA PRO A 229 -30.52 -0.97 -0.23
C PRO A 229 -30.14 -1.27 -1.72
N PRO A 230 -29.65 -2.49 -2.10
CA PRO A 230 -28.89 -2.66 -3.34
C PRO A 230 -29.77 -2.93 -4.56
N SER A 231 -29.64 -2.11 -5.61
CA SER A 231 -29.94 -2.53 -6.99
C SER A 231 -29.30 -1.60 -8.03
N SER A 232 -28.55 -2.21 -8.95
CA SER A 232 -27.98 -1.68 -10.22
C SER A 232 -26.65 -0.91 -10.14
N PRO A 233 -25.70 -1.13 -11.09
CA PRO A 233 -24.43 -0.40 -11.14
C PRO A 233 -24.70 1.00 -11.73
N VAL A 234 -25.03 1.95 -10.87
CA VAL A 234 -25.03 3.37 -11.22
C VAL A 234 -23.56 3.79 -11.30
N HIS A 235 -23.10 4.19 -12.49
CA HIS A 235 -21.90 5.01 -12.58
C HIS A 235 -22.21 6.33 -11.88
N ASP A 236 -21.75 6.49 -10.64
CA ASP A 236 -21.92 7.76 -9.92
C ASP A 236 -21.27 8.89 -10.74
N PRO A 237 -22.01 9.99 -11.02
CA PRO A 237 -21.49 11.11 -11.78
C PRO A 237 -20.35 11.82 -11.02
N PRO A 238 -19.43 12.49 -11.73
CA PRO A 238 -18.36 13.26 -11.10
C PRO A 238 -18.96 14.30 -10.13
N VAL A 239 -18.41 14.37 -8.92
CA VAL A 239 -18.83 15.33 -7.90
C VAL A 239 -18.10 16.66 -8.07
N ASP A 240 -18.66 17.77 -7.60
CA ASP A 240 -17.98 19.06 -7.64
C ASP A 240 -16.84 19.11 -6.62
N VAL A 241 -17.08 18.60 -5.40
CA VAL A 241 -16.10 18.62 -4.30
C VAL A 241 -15.94 17.29 -3.57
N PHE A 242 -14.71 16.89 -3.27
CA PHE A 242 -14.39 15.80 -2.34
C PHE A 242 -14.05 16.35 -0.95
N LEU A 243 -14.65 15.79 0.10
CA LEU A 243 -14.50 16.25 1.49
C LEU A 243 -13.44 15.44 2.27
N GLY A 244 -12.17 15.71 2.01
CA GLY A 244 -11.02 15.15 2.71
C GLY A 244 -10.68 15.86 4.02
N GLY A 245 -9.76 15.29 4.81
CA GLY A 245 -9.33 15.89 6.07
C GLY A 245 -9.67 15.04 7.29
N SER A 246 -9.66 15.68 8.45
CA SER A 246 -9.92 15.08 9.75
C SER A 246 -11.29 14.43 9.84
N CYS A 247 -11.33 13.25 10.47
CA CYS A 247 -12.54 12.43 10.58
C CYS A 247 -13.11 12.50 12.01
N ASN A 248 -12.98 11.44 12.80
CA ASN A 248 -13.54 11.40 14.16
C ASN A 248 -12.53 11.99 15.17
N PRO A 249 -12.96 12.85 16.11
CA PRO A 249 -14.35 13.13 16.51
C PRO A 249 -14.95 14.39 15.85
N THR A 250 -14.31 14.95 14.83
CA THR A 250 -14.72 16.23 14.24
C THR A 250 -16.10 16.16 13.59
N THR A 251 -16.80 17.29 13.59
CA THR A 251 -18.17 17.38 13.07
C THR A 251 -18.32 18.41 11.94
N TRP A 252 -17.22 19.01 11.48
CA TRP A 252 -17.21 20.07 10.47
C TRP A 252 -17.95 19.69 9.19
N ARG A 253 -17.92 18.41 8.79
CA ARG A 253 -18.69 17.91 7.63
C ARG A 253 -20.19 18.07 7.88
N ARG A 254 -20.69 17.54 9.00
CA ARG A 254 -22.11 17.51 9.34
C ARG A 254 -22.66 18.89 9.72
N ASP A 255 -21.90 19.64 10.52
CA ASP A 255 -22.41 20.84 11.18
C ASP A 255 -22.24 22.09 10.30
N VAL A 256 -21.25 22.11 9.40
CA VAL A 256 -20.89 23.31 8.61
C VAL A 256 -20.88 23.05 7.10
N ALA A 257 -20.05 22.12 6.62
CA ALA A 257 -19.79 21.98 5.19
C ALA A 257 -21.01 21.47 4.42
N ILE A 258 -21.57 20.32 4.81
CA ILE A 258 -22.69 19.67 4.10
C ILE A 258 -23.93 20.58 4.04
N PRO A 259 -24.41 21.19 5.14
CA PRO A 259 -25.57 22.09 5.08
C PRO A 259 -25.38 23.27 4.13
N ARG A 260 -24.17 23.86 4.07
CA ARG A 260 -23.87 24.98 3.17
C ARG A 260 -23.75 24.53 1.72
N LEU A 261 -23.13 23.38 1.46
CA LEU A 261 -23.05 22.80 0.11
C LEU A 261 -24.44 22.46 -0.44
N ASP A 262 -25.30 21.88 0.38
CA ASP A 262 -26.70 21.60 0.04
C ASP A 262 -27.47 22.88 -0.26
N ALA A 263 -27.29 23.93 0.55
CA ALA A 263 -27.91 25.24 0.32
C ALA A 263 -27.42 25.92 -0.98
N ALA A 264 -26.15 25.72 -1.35
CA ALA A 264 -25.56 26.21 -2.59
C ALA A 264 -25.88 25.32 -3.82
N GLY A 265 -26.45 24.11 -3.61
CA GLY A 265 -26.72 23.15 -4.67
C GLY A 265 -25.45 22.56 -5.31
N ILE A 266 -24.36 22.46 -4.54
CA ILE A 266 -23.06 21.91 -4.95
C ILE A 266 -23.01 20.43 -4.64
N SER A 267 -22.63 19.59 -5.60
CA SER A 267 -22.50 18.14 -5.38
C SER A 267 -21.18 17.79 -4.66
N PHE A 268 -21.23 16.86 -3.71
CA PHE A 268 -20.07 16.49 -2.92
C PHE A 268 -19.96 14.99 -2.66
N TYR A 269 -18.73 14.52 -2.39
CA TYR A 269 -18.47 13.18 -1.86
C TYR A 269 -17.96 13.27 -0.43
N ASN A 270 -18.65 12.61 0.50
CA ASN A 270 -18.24 12.47 1.89
C ASN A 270 -17.64 11.07 2.12
N PRO A 271 -16.32 10.94 2.36
CA PRO A 271 -15.69 9.65 2.63
C PRO A 271 -16.01 9.08 4.02
N GLN A 272 -16.54 9.89 4.94
CA GLN A 272 -16.86 9.46 6.31
C GLN A 272 -18.20 8.73 6.33
N VAL A 273 -18.14 7.41 6.52
CA VAL A 273 -19.29 6.50 6.63
C VAL A 273 -19.34 5.83 8.00
N ASP A 274 -20.55 5.48 8.47
CA ASP A 274 -20.75 4.79 9.75
C ASP A 274 -20.18 3.36 9.73
N GLU A 275 -20.27 2.67 8.58
CA GLU A 275 -19.68 1.34 8.34
C GLU A 275 -18.76 1.39 7.11
N TRP A 276 -17.46 1.23 7.32
CA TRP A 276 -16.46 1.16 6.25
C TRP A 276 -16.29 -0.29 5.75
N TYR A 277 -16.16 -0.47 4.44
CA TYR A 277 -15.86 -1.74 3.79
C TYR A 277 -14.97 -1.52 2.55
N GLU A 278 -14.26 -2.56 2.12
CA GLU A 278 -13.18 -2.48 1.14
C GLU A 278 -13.62 -1.93 -0.23
N ASP A 279 -14.84 -2.23 -0.69
CA ASP A 279 -15.34 -1.71 -1.97
C ASP A 279 -15.44 -0.17 -2.00
N LEU A 280 -15.50 0.50 -0.84
CA LEU A 280 -15.48 1.95 -0.74
C LEU A 280 -14.13 2.56 -1.14
N ILE A 281 -13.03 1.79 -1.12
CA ILE A 281 -11.71 2.29 -1.53
C ILE A 281 -11.74 2.71 -3.00
N ALA A 282 -12.32 1.87 -3.86
CA ALA A 282 -12.39 2.16 -5.29
C ALA A 282 -13.33 3.34 -5.60
N VAL A 283 -14.40 3.48 -4.82
CA VAL A 283 -15.36 4.59 -4.93
C VAL A 283 -14.71 5.89 -4.45
N GLU A 284 -14.05 5.87 -3.31
CA GLU A 284 -13.34 7.01 -2.74
C GLU A 284 -12.18 7.47 -3.66
N SER A 285 -11.38 6.53 -4.16
CA SER A 285 -10.30 6.84 -5.11
C SER A 285 -10.85 7.48 -6.39
N ARG A 286 -11.95 6.95 -6.94
CA ARG A 286 -12.62 7.55 -8.10
C ARG A 286 -13.16 8.94 -7.79
N ALA A 287 -13.77 9.14 -6.63
CA ALA A 287 -14.28 10.45 -6.22
C ALA A 287 -13.15 11.48 -6.10
N LYS A 288 -12.00 11.09 -5.52
CA LYS A 288 -10.79 11.95 -5.46
C LYS A 288 -10.29 12.34 -6.85
N ASP A 289 -10.21 11.39 -7.78
CA ASP A 289 -9.73 11.62 -9.15
C ASP A 289 -10.71 12.49 -9.96
N THR A 290 -12.01 12.25 -9.81
CA THR A 290 -13.05 12.87 -10.65
C THR A 290 -13.65 14.16 -10.10
N ALA A 291 -13.41 14.50 -8.83
CA ALA A 291 -13.89 15.76 -8.26
C ALA A 291 -13.40 16.97 -9.08
N SER A 292 -14.06 18.13 -9.00
CA SER A 292 -13.47 19.35 -9.57
C SER A 292 -12.47 19.97 -8.59
N VAL A 293 -12.81 19.94 -7.30
CA VAL A 293 -12.02 20.48 -6.20
C VAL A 293 -11.92 19.44 -5.07
N VAL A 294 -10.77 19.36 -4.39
CA VAL A 294 -10.61 18.58 -3.15
C VAL A 294 -10.47 19.56 -1.99
N LEU A 295 -11.36 19.45 -1.00
CA LEU A 295 -11.28 20.19 0.26
C LEU A 295 -10.59 19.31 1.30
N PHE A 296 -9.54 19.83 1.94
CA PHE A 296 -8.91 19.21 3.10
C PHE A 296 -9.06 20.12 4.33
N VAL A 297 -9.67 19.59 5.38
CA VAL A 297 -9.75 20.25 6.69
C VAL A 297 -8.85 19.52 7.69
N ILE A 298 -7.80 20.18 8.16
CA ILE A 298 -6.85 19.68 9.15
C ILE A 298 -7.10 20.42 10.46
N ASP A 299 -7.84 19.79 11.36
CA ASP A 299 -8.23 20.36 12.65
C ASP A 299 -7.14 20.20 13.73
N ASN A 300 -7.42 20.68 14.94
CA ASN A 300 -6.58 20.51 16.13
C ASN A 300 -7.14 19.53 17.19
N CYS A 301 -8.26 18.85 16.92
CA CYS A 301 -8.80 17.75 17.73
C CYS A 301 -8.39 16.35 17.22
N THR A 302 -7.57 16.28 16.16
CA THR A 302 -7.00 15.01 15.65
C THR A 302 -5.54 15.17 15.21
N ARG A 303 -4.81 14.05 15.10
CA ARG A 303 -3.45 14.04 14.53
C ARG A 303 -3.45 14.25 13.01
N ALA A 304 -4.53 13.89 12.31
CA ALA A 304 -4.75 14.04 10.87
C ALA A 304 -3.58 13.59 9.96
N ILE A 305 -2.74 12.64 10.40
CA ILE A 305 -1.45 12.30 9.77
C ILE A 305 -1.62 11.92 8.30
N VAL A 306 -2.52 10.98 8.01
CA VAL A 306 -2.76 10.50 6.64
C VAL A 306 -3.38 11.61 5.77
N SER A 307 -4.34 12.35 6.31
CA SER A 307 -5.00 13.44 5.59
C SER A 307 -4.02 14.57 5.22
N MET A 308 -3.01 14.84 6.06
CA MET A 308 -1.94 15.78 5.73
C MET A 308 -1.07 15.25 4.58
N ASN A 309 -0.71 13.96 4.59
CA ASN A 309 0.04 13.33 3.49
C ASN A 309 -0.72 13.43 2.16
N GLU A 310 -2.01 13.12 2.16
CA GLU A 310 -2.87 13.24 0.99
C GLU A 310 -2.93 14.69 0.51
N ALA A 311 -3.23 15.64 1.39
CA ALA A 311 -3.30 17.06 1.03
C ALA A 311 -1.99 17.54 0.38
N ALA A 312 -0.85 17.17 0.95
CA ALA A 312 0.46 17.49 0.39
C ALA A 312 0.63 16.95 -1.04
N GLU A 313 0.29 15.68 -1.26
CA GLU A 313 0.43 15.06 -2.59
C GLU A 313 -0.49 15.71 -3.62
N PHE A 314 -1.77 15.90 -3.30
CA PHE A 314 -2.72 16.53 -4.23
C PHE A 314 -2.28 17.94 -4.64
N MET A 315 -1.78 18.74 -3.69
CA MET A 315 -1.20 20.05 -4.00
C MET A 315 0.00 19.93 -4.95
N CYS A 316 0.94 19.03 -4.65
CA CYS A 316 2.16 18.86 -5.44
C CYS A 316 1.89 18.29 -6.85
N CYS A 317 0.83 17.50 -7.03
CA CYS A 317 0.40 16.98 -8.31
C CYS A 317 -0.42 17.99 -9.15
N GLY A 318 -0.63 19.21 -8.66
CA GLY A 318 -1.32 20.28 -9.39
C GLY A 318 -2.85 20.16 -9.36
N ARG A 319 -3.41 19.51 -8.33
CA ARG A 319 -4.85 19.47 -8.10
C ARG A 319 -5.34 20.81 -7.55
N THR A 320 -6.58 21.18 -7.87
CA THR A 320 -7.26 22.30 -7.19
C THR A 320 -7.61 21.89 -5.76
N VAL A 321 -6.88 22.45 -4.78
CA VAL A 321 -7.02 22.12 -3.35
C VAL A 321 -7.54 23.34 -2.59
N LEU A 322 -8.62 23.16 -1.84
CA LEU A 322 -9.01 24.08 -0.78
C LEU A 322 -8.52 23.51 0.54
N LEU A 323 -7.80 24.31 1.31
CA LEU A 323 -7.11 23.84 2.50
C LEU A 323 -7.52 24.68 3.72
N VAL A 324 -7.96 24.03 4.78
CA VAL A 324 -8.19 24.63 6.11
C VAL A 324 -7.25 23.94 7.09
N VAL A 325 -6.43 24.69 7.83
CA VAL A 325 -5.44 24.12 8.77
C VAL A 325 -5.46 24.89 10.08
N GLU A 326 -5.70 24.17 11.17
CA GLU A 326 -5.66 24.67 12.54
C GLU A 326 -4.48 24.06 13.29
N ASP A 327 -3.74 24.89 14.02
CA ASP A 327 -2.58 24.43 14.80
C ASP A 327 -3.01 23.85 16.14
N MET A 328 -2.20 22.89 16.60
CA MET A 328 -2.26 22.41 17.98
C MET A 328 -1.81 23.54 18.91
N PRO A 329 -2.56 23.84 19.99
CA PRO A 329 -2.21 24.94 20.88
C PRO A 329 -0.86 24.67 21.57
N LEU A 330 0.03 25.65 21.51
CA LEU A 330 1.33 25.61 22.19
C LEU A 330 1.13 25.96 23.66
N HIS A 331 1.82 25.23 24.55
CA HIS A 331 1.82 25.46 26.01
C HIS A 331 0.53 25.07 26.77
N GLU A 332 -0.38 24.35 26.12
CA GLU A 332 -1.56 23.75 26.76
C GLU A 332 -1.45 22.22 26.81
N GLN A 333 -2.14 21.59 27.77
CA GLN A 333 -2.25 20.14 27.79
C GLN A 333 -3.28 19.70 26.74
N VAL A 334 -2.79 19.25 25.59
CA VAL A 334 -3.62 18.72 24.51
C VAL A 334 -3.89 17.24 24.77
N PHE A 335 -5.17 16.85 24.86
CA PHE A 335 -5.57 15.46 25.01
C PHE A 335 -6.19 14.92 23.73
N LEU A 336 -5.58 13.90 23.15
CA LEU A 336 -6.16 13.13 22.05
C LEU A 336 -6.33 11.68 22.49
N GLU A 337 -7.53 11.13 22.28
CA GLU A 337 -7.82 9.70 22.53
C GLU A 337 -7.50 9.25 23.97
N GLY A 338 -7.66 10.16 24.94
CA GLY A 338 -7.39 9.89 26.35
C GLY A 338 -5.92 10.02 26.76
N ALA A 339 -5.02 10.38 25.83
CA ALA A 339 -3.61 10.61 26.12
C ALA A 339 -3.25 12.09 25.95
N CYS A 340 -2.51 12.64 26.91
CA CYS A 340 -1.92 13.98 26.80
C CYS A 340 -0.74 13.92 25.83
N LEU A 341 -0.70 14.77 24.80
CA LEU A 341 0.40 14.80 23.84
C LEU A 341 1.68 15.34 24.47
N SER A 342 2.85 14.88 23.98
CA SER A 342 4.12 15.47 24.37
C SER A 342 4.38 16.79 23.63
N SER A 343 5.22 17.66 24.18
CA SER A 343 5.60 18.91 23.49
C SER A 343 6.28 18.64 22.15
N LEU A 344 7.08 17.57 22.06
CA LEU A 344 7.75 17.15 20.83
C LEU A 344 6.76 16.66 19.77
N GLU A 345 5.73 15.92 20.18
CA GLU A 345 4.65 15.49 19.28
C GLU A 345 3.84 16.68 18.77
N ILE A 346 3.51 17.65 19.64
CA ILE A 346 2.84 18.89 19.25
C ILE A 346 3.69 19.67 18.24
N THR A 347 5.01 19.78 18.47
CA THR A 347 5.93 20.43 17.55
C THR A 347 5.95 19.73 16.19
N ASP A 348 6.13 18.41 16.11
CA ASP A 348 6.16 17.66 14.83
C ASP A 348 4.81 17.80 14.07
N LEU A 349 3.70 17.76 14.80
CA LEU A 349 2.36 17.99 14.24
C LEU A 349 2.17 19.41 13.68
N ASN A 350 2.69 20.43 14.37
CA ASN A 350 2.61 21.82 13.92
C ASN A 350 3.62 22.12 12.80
N ASP A 351 4.79 21.50 12.81
CA ASP A 351 5.77 21.57 11.73
C ASP A 351 5.15 21.00 10.43
N ALA A 352 4.44 19.88 10.52
CA ALA A 352 3.71 19.32 9.38
C ALA A 352 2.62 20.26 8.84
N ARG A 353 1.86 20.91 9.74
CA ARG A 353 0.85 21.93 9.38
C ARG A 353 1.47 23.17 8.75
N ALA A 354 2.63 23.61 9.26
CA ALA A 354 3.40 24.70 8.68
C ALA A 354 3.89 24.35 7.26
N CYS A 355 4.34 23.11 7.02
CA CYS A 355 4.67 22.63 5.67
C CYS A 355 3.48 22.74 4.72
N LEU A 356 2.27 22.33 5.12
CA LEU A 356 1.08 22.47 4.28
C LEU A 356 0.75 23.93 3.94
N ARG A 357 0.86 24.84 4.91
CA ARG A 357 0.67 26.28 4.66
C ARG A 357 1.73 26.82 3.69
N HIS A 358 2.98 26.38 3.83
CA HIS A 358 4.03 26.76 2.89
C HIS A 358 3.71 26.28 1.46
N PHE A 359 3.28 25.02 1.30
CA PHE A 359 2.87 24.49 -0.01
C PHE A 359 1.68 25.26 -0.60
N SER A 360 0.76 25.76 0.22
CA SER A 360 -0.34 26.59 -0.28
C SER A 360 0.12 27.91 -0.92
N MET A 361 1.33 28.39 -0.60
CA MET A 361 1.94 29.58 -1.21
C MET A 361 2.75 29.22 -2.46
N GLU A 362 3.31 28.01 -2.52
CA GLU A 362 4.16 27.54 -3.62
C GLU A 362 3.34 27.02 -4.82
N TYR A 363 2.20 26.36 -4.56
CA TYR A 363 1.37 25.75 -5.61
C TYR A 363 0.16 26.64 -5.97
N PRO A 364 0.06 27.15 -7.21
CA PRO A 364 -0.90 28.18 -7.60
C PRO A 364 -2.37 27.71 -7.64
N HIS A 365 -2.62 26.40 -7.60
CA HIS A 365 -3.96 25.81 -7.59
C HIS A 365 -4.48 25.51 -6.18
N THR A 366 -3.76 25.95 -5.14
CA THR A 366 -4.17 25.79 -3.75
C THR A 366 -4.72 27.10 -3.21
N THR A 367 -5.78 27.04 -2.40
CA THR A 367 -6.26 28.20 -1.63
C THR A 367 -6.37 27.84 -0.16
N LEU A 368 -5.58 28.54 0.66
CA LEU A 368 -5.67 28.46 2.12
C LEU A 368 -6.87 29.28 2.61
N CYS A 369 -7.75 28.64 3.36
CA CYS A 369 -8.97 29.22 3.90
C CYS A 369 -8.88 29.31 5.43
N SER A 370 -9.42 30.39 6.00
CA SER A 370 -9.39 30.62 7.46
C SER A 370 -10.38 29.75 8.22
N SER A 371 -11.46 29.29 7.58
CA SER A 371 -12.45 28.40 8.17
C SER A 371 -13.13 27.54 7.10
N VAL A 372 -13.90 26.55 7.54
CA VAL A 372 -14.69 25.68 6.66
C VAL A 372 -15.78 26.47 5.92
N GLU A 373 -16.39 27.46 6.57
CA GLU A 373 -17.33 28.40 5.95
C GLU A 373 -16.68 29.16 4.81
N ALA A 374 -15.51 29.76 5.07
CA ALA A 374 -14.77 30.50 4.04
C ALA A 374 -14.38 29.59 2.87
N ALA A 375 -14.02 28.33 3.13
CA ALA A 375 -13.73 27.36 2.09
C ALA A 375 -14.94 27.07 1.19
N VAL A 376 -16.13 26.91 1.76
CA VAL A 376 -17.36 26.68 0.98
C VAL A 376 -17.76 27.93 0.17
N ASP A 377 -17.54 29.13 0.72
CA ASP A 377 -17.80 30.38 0.01
C ASP A 377 -16.85 30.55 -1.19
N VAL A 378 -15.55 30.27 -1.00
CA VAL A 378 -14.55 30.25 -2.08
C VAL A 378 -14.89 29.20 -3.14
N LEU A 379 -15.29 27.99 -2.73
CA LEU A 379 -15.73 26.94 -3.64
C LEU A 379 -16.91 27.39 -4.51
N SER A 380 -17.91 28.03 -3.89
CA SER A 380 -19.09 28.53 -4.59
C SER A 380 -18.72 29.57 -5.66
N ALA A 381 -17.81 30.49 -5.32
CA ALA A 381 -17.28 31.47 -6.27
C ALA A 381 -16.45 30.81 -7.40
N HIS A 382 -15.64 29.80 -7.06
CA HIS A 382 -14.83 29.04 -8.01
C HIS A 382 -15.69 28.29 -9.03
N LEU A 383 -16.75 27.60 -8.58
CA LEU A 383 -17.67 26.89 -9.46
C LEU A 383 -18.52 27.85 -10.31
N ALA A 384 -18.90 29.01 -9.77
CA ALA A 384 -19.63 30.03 -10.52
C ALA A 384 -18.78 30.63 -11.67
N SER A 385 -17.48 30.81 -11.45
CA SER A 385 -16.53 31.33 -12.45
C SER A 385 -16.01 30.26 -13.42
N SER A 386 -15.94 28.99 -12.99
CA SER A 386 -15.43 27.85 -13.78
C SER A 386 -16.41 27.32 -14.83
N SER A 387 -17.61 27.91 -14.96
CA SER A 387 -18.59 27.65 -16.03
C SER A 387 -18.03 27.82 -17.47
N MET A 388 -16.78 28.28 -17.61
CA MET A 388 -16.08 28.54 -18.88
C MET A 388 -14.76 27.75 -19.09
N LEU A 389 -14.35 26.82 -18.21
CA LEU A 389 -13.09 26.05 -18.36
C LEU A 389 -13.31 24.55 -18.64
N ASP A 390 -12.42 24.01 -19.49
CA ASP A 390 -12.55 22.75 -20.23
C ASP A 390 -12.72 21.49 -19.33
N PRO A 391 -13.84 20.73 -19.45
CA PRO A 391 -14.09 19.50 -18.68
C PRO A 391 -13.13 18.33 -18.96
N ARG A 392 -12.04 18.55 -19.71
CA ARG A 392 -11.15 17.50 -20.25
C ARG A 392 -9.82 17.32 -19.52
N ARG A 393 -9.50 18.08 -18.47
CA ARG A 393 -8.32 17.74 -17.64
C ARG A 393 -8.67 16.61 -16.68
N SER A 394 -8.52 15.38 -17.16
CA SER A 394 -8.50 14.21 -16.29
C SER A 394 -7.30 14.32 -15.35
N PHE A 395 -7.55 14.64 -14.09
CA PHE A 395 -6.54 14.54 -13.06
C PHE A 395 -6.36 13.07 -12.70
N SER A 396 -5.12 12.62 -12.60
CA SER A 396 -4.79 11.35 -11.98
C SER A 396 -3.49 11.53 -11.23
N LEU A 397 -3.43 10.95 -10.03
CA LEU A 397 -2.18 10.84 -9.30
C LEU A 397 -1.17 9.90 -9.99
N ARG A 398 -1.53 9.26 -11.12
CA ARG A 398 -0.63 8.45 -11.92
C ARG A 398 0.22 9.34 -12.82
N SER A 399 1.47 9.54 -12.44
CA SER A 399 2.46 10.19 -13.29
C SER A 399 2.82 9.33 -14.51
N ALA A 400 3.21 9.96 -15.62
CA ALA A 400 3.84 9.26 -16.73
C ALA A 400 5.16 8.66 -16.26
N ARG A 401 5.39 7.36 -16.50
CA ARG A 401 6.58 6.62 -16.05
C ARG A 401 7.86 7.37 -16.43
N LEU A 402 8.53 7.95 -15.45
CA LEU A 402 9.82 8.58 -15.62
C LEU A 402 10.91 7.56 -15.28
N ARG A 403 11.95 7.47 -16.12
CA ARG A 403 13.11 6.64 -15.83
C ARG A 403 13.68 7.02 -14.44
N LYS A 404 13.98 6.02 -13.59
CA LYS A 404 14.51 6.22 -12.22
C LYS A 404 15.66 7.25 -12.17
N ARG A 405 15.34 8.51 -11.85
CA ARG A 405 16.27 9.64 -11.89
C ARG A 405 17.45 9.46 -10.94
N SER A 406 17.23 8.84 -9.78
CA SER A 406 18.29 8.48 -8.83
C SER A 406 19.37 7.59 -9.44
N SER A 407 19.00 6.63 -10.30
CA SER A 407 19.98 5.78 -10.98
C SER A 407 20.80 6.54 -12.02
N VAL A 408 20.20 7.56 -12.66
CA VAL A 408 20.90 8.42 -13.63
C VAL A 408 21.89 9.33 -12.91
N VAL A 409 21.46 9.98 -11.82
CA VAL A 409 22.34 10.84 -11.01
C VAL A 409 23.51 10.04 -10.46
N LEU A 410 23.26 8.87 -9.85
CA LEU A 410 24.30 8.02 -9.30
C LEU A 410 25.30 7.53 -10.36
N SER A 411 24.87 7.41 -11.63
CA SER A 411 25.75 7.06 -12.74
C SER A 411 26.67 8.21 -13.20
N ARG A 412 26.40 9.45 -12.77
CA ARG A 412 27.16 10.65 -13.11
C ARG A 412 28.07 11.13 -11.97
N MET A 413 27.77 10.74 -10.73
CA MET A 413 28.57 11.14 -9.56
C MET A 413 30.04 10.70 -9.71
N LYS A 414 30.96 11.69 -9.70
CA LYS A 414 32.41 11.45 -9.80
C LYS A 414 33.06 11.34 -8.42
N LYS A 415 34.07 10.47 -8.29
CA LYS A 415 34.92 10.31 -7.08
C LYS A 415 35.99 11.40 -6.91
N LYS A 416 35.71 12.64 -7.30
CA LYS A 416 36.63 13.76 -7.05
C LYS A 416 35.94 14.74 -6.13
N THR A 417 36.29 14.70 -4.86
CA THR A 417 36.09 15.81 -3.93
C THR A 417 36.80 17.02 -4.55
N PRO A 418 36.10 18.08 -5.01
CA PRO A 418 36.80 19.34 -5.26
C PRO A 418 37.51 19.77 -3.96
N PRO A 419 38.66 20.46 -4.03
CA PRO A 419 39.37 20.92 -2.83
C PRO A 419 38.51 21.81 -1.91
N ASN A 420 37.37 22.31 -2.41
CA ASN A 420 36.36 23.11 -1.71
C ASN A 420 34.98 22.40 -1.58
N ALA A 421 34.91 21.06 -1.59
CA ALA A 421 33.62 20.36 -1.44
C ALA A 421 33.06 20.53 -0.02
N LEU A 422 31.84 21.05 0.08
CA LEU A 422 31.08 21.17 1.33
C LEU A 422 31.00 19.82 2.05
N GLN A 423 31.79 19.68 3.11
CA GLN A 423 31.69 18.60 4.08
C GLN A 423 31.31 19.22 5.41
N ARG A 424 30.10 18.98 5.91
CA ARG A 424 29.72 19.37 7.27
C ARG A 424 29.58 18.11 8.11
N SER A 425 30.49 17.93 9.05
CA SER A 425 30.43 16.85 10.04
C SER A 425 29.56 17.28 11.23
N SER A 426 28.88 16.31 11.83
CA SER A 426 27.94 16.46 12.96
C SER A 426 28.54 17.00 14.27
N SER A 427 29.77 17.51 14.25
CA SER A 427 30.52 17.92 15.45
C SER A 427 31.32 19.22 15.28
N SER A 428 31.15 19.97 14.18
CA SER A 428 31.89 21.23 14.00
C SER A 428 31.03 22.32 13.36
N SER A 429 31.02 23.50 13.99
CA SER A 429 30.31 24.70 13.56
C SER A 429 30.89 25.33 12.28
N SER A 430 32.01 24.82 11.76
CA SER A 430 32.67 25.37 10.57
C SER A 430 31.92 25.01 9.29
N VAL A 431 31.33 26.04 8.68
CA VAL A 431 30.94 26.05 7.27
C VAL A 431 32.19 26.49 6.49
N ILE A 432 32.68 25.66 5.56
CA ILE A 432 33.67 26.14 4.59
C ILE A 432 32.86 26.76 3.44
N GLU A 433 33.01 28.08 3.28
CA GLU A 433 32.32 28.87 2.27
C GLU A 433 32.71 28.43 0.85
N TYR A 434 31.70 28.40 -0.02
CA TYR A 434 31.89 28.29 -1.46
C TYR A 434 32.18 29.69 -2.01
N ASP A 435 33.44 30.00 -2.30
CA ASP A 435 33.79 31.17 -3.11
C ASP A 435 33.53 30.84 -4.59
N GLY A 436 32.27 31.02 -4.98
CA GLY A 436 31.85 30.94 -6.37
C GLY A 436 32.12 32.28 -7.04
N GLY A 437 33.27 32.38 -7.73
CA GLY A 437 33.59 33.50 -8.61
C GLY A 437 32.39 33.87 -9.50
N SER A 438 32.22 35.17 -9.68
CA SER A 438 31.18 35.83 -10.48
C SER A 438 30.85 35.08 -11.77
N SER A 439 29.69 34.42 -11.81
CA SER A 439 29.01 34.07 -13.04
C SER A 439 27.54 33.82 -12.73
N SER A 440 26.70 34.68 -13.25
CA SER A 440 25.25 34.56 -13.27
C SER A 440 24.84 33.31 -14.06
N ASP A 441 24.63 32.17 -13.40
CA ASP A 441 23.92 31.03 -14.00
C ASP A 441 23.03 30.32 -12.98
N ILE A 442 21.74 30.42 -13.22
CA ILE A 442 20.65 29.72 -12.56
C ILE A 442 20.67 28.29 -13.13
N ASP A 443 20.54 27.25 -12.27
CA ASP A 443 20.23 25.84 -12.62
C ASP A 443 21.34 24.75 -12.59
N HIS A 444 22.42 24.92 -11.82
CA HIS A 444 23.37 23.81 -11.60
C HIS A 444 23.00 22.94 -10.39
N THR A 445 22.62 21.68 -10.64
CA THR A 445 22.53 20.62 -9.61
C THR A 445 23.93 20.27 -9.07
N ILE A 446 24.09 20.22 -7.76
CA ILE A 446 25.35 19.89 -7.10
C ILE A 446 25.46 18.37 -6.95
N GLU A 447 26.54 17.76 -7.43
CA GLU A 447 26.80 16.32 -7.29
C GLU A 447 27.10 15.94 -5.82
N LEU A 448 26.09 15.94 -4.95
CA LEU A 448 26.18 15.53 -3.55
C LEU A 448 24.96 14.75 -3.09
N VAL A 449 25.11 14.03 -1.98
CA VAL A 449 24.02 13.32 -1.29
C VAL A 449 23.50 14.16 -0.12
N TYR A 450 22.26 14.64 -0.20
CA TYR A 450 21.58 15.28 0.93
C TYR A 450 20.98 14.23 1.87
N LEU A 451 21.28 14.32 3.17
CA LEU A 451 20.83 13.37 4.20
C LEU A 451 19.59 13.93 4.93
N GLY A 452 18.43 13.83 4.29
CA GLY A 452 17.15 14.36 4.79
C GLY A 452 16.39 13.42 5.72
N GLY A 453 15.10 13.69 5.96
CA GLY A 453 14.26 12.97 6.91
C GLY A 453 14.26 13.61 8.31
N ASN A 454 13.84 12.86 9.34
CA ASN A 454 13.79 13.40 10.70
C ASN A 454 15.19 13.77 11.19
N VAL A 455 15.42 15.03 11.55
CA VAL A 455 16.76 15.54 11.91
C VAL A 455 17.02 15.39 13.41
N THR A 456 15.99 15.64 14.21
CA THR A 456 16.03 15.52 15.66
C THR A 456 16.03 14.05 16.08
N ASN A 457 16.63 13.74 17.23
CA ASN A 457 16.57 12.43 17.89
C ASN A 457 16.90 11.20 17.02
N THR A 458 17.78 11.39 16.02
CA THR A 458 18.25 10.31 15.14
C THR A 458 19.77 10.32 15.03
N THR A 459 20.37 9.14 15.00
CA THR A 459 21.84 8.99 14.99
C THR A 459 22.37 8.33 13.72
N TRP A 460 21.50 7.86 12.83
CA TRP A 460 21.88 7.11 11.61
C TRP A 460 22.80 7.92 10.69
N ARG A 461 22.69 9.26 10.68
CA ARG A 461 23.59 10.14 9.92
C ARG A 461 25.02 9.97 10.39
N ALA A 462 25.27 10.21 11.69
CA ALA A 462 26.61 10.17 12.28
C ALA A 462 27.18 8.75 12.41
N THR A 463 26.33 7.76 12.71
CA THR A 463 26.78 6.40 13.03
C THR A 463 26.92 5.50 11.80
N LEU A 464 26.22 5.79 10.70
CA LEU A 464 26.15 4.88 9.56
C LEU A 464 26.34 5.57 8.22
N ALA A 465 25.54 6.59 7.89
CA ALA A 465 25.57 7.20 6.56
C ALA A 465 26.86 7.98 6.30
N ILE A 466 27.23 8.90 7.19
CA ILE A 466 28.41 9.76 7.02
C ILE A 466 29.71 8.93 6.94
N PRO A 467 29.99 7.98 7.87
CA PRO A 467 31.23 7.19 7.80
C PRO A 467 31.34 6.40 6.49
N ARG A 468 30.24 5.81 6.00
CA ARG A 468 30.25 5.02 4.76
C ARG A 468 30.41 5.88 3.51
N LEU A 469 29.78 7.06 3.46
CA LEU A 469 29.93 8.00 2.35
C LEU A 469 31.35 8.60 2.31
N GLN A 470 31.91 8.93 3.47
CA GLN A 470 33.31 9.38 3.60
C GLN A 470 34.30 8.31 3.09
N MET A 471 34.11 7.06 3.52
CA MET A 471 34.96 5.94 3.09
C MET A 471 34.88 5.70 1.57
N ALA A 472 33.72 5.98 0.96
CA ALA A 472 33.52 5.88 -0.48
C ALA A 472 34.02 7.11 -1.28
N GLY A 473 34.42 8.20 -0.60
CA GLY A 473 34.82 9.46 -1.22
C GLY A 473 33.65 10.22 -1.85
N LEU A 474 32.42 10.05 -1.33
CA LEU A 474 31.23 10.72 -1.86
C LEU A 474 30.91 12.00 -1.06
N PRO A 475 30.69 13.14 -1.73
CA PRO A 475 30.27 14.37 -1.06
C PRO A 475 28.84 14.24 -0.53
N TYR A 476 28.61 14.80 0.67
CA TYR A 476 27.32 14.73 1.34
C TYR A 476 27.02 16.02 2.10
N TYR A 477 25.73 16.28 2.34
CA TYR A 477 25.26 17.36 3.18
C TYR A 477 24.33 16.81 4.26
N SER A 478 24.64 17.11 5.52
CA SER A 478 23.78 16.78 6.67
C SER A 478 23.15 18.05 7.21
N PRO A 479 21.81 18.18 7.20
CA PRO A 479 21.12 19.33 7.79
C PRO A 479 21.28 19.34 9.32
N LEU A 480 21.18 20.53 9.92
CA LEU A 480 21.20 20.72 11.38
C LEU A 480 19.80 20.73 11.99
N GLY A 481 18.76 20.90 11.17
CA GLY A 481 17.37 20.95 11.64
C GLY A 481 17.00 22.31 12.23
N ASP A 482 17.79 23.35 11.94
CA ASP A 482 17.57 24.73 12.38
C ASP A 482 16.76 25.57 11.37
N CYS A 483 16.10 24.92 10.40
CA CYS A 483 15.38 25.56 9.29
C CYS A 483 16.20 26.68 8.60
N SER A 484 17.52 26.54 8.56
CA SER A 484 18.39 27.53 7.92
C SER A 484 18.08 27.62 6.42
N LYS A 485 18.22 28.83 5.84
CA LYS A 485 18.08 29.04 4.39
C LYS A 485 18.99 28.09 3.58
N MET A 486 20.13 27.71 4.17
CA MET A 486 21.07 26.76 3.58
C MET A 486 20.49 25.34 3.50
N ASP A 487 19.82 24.85 4.54
CA ASP A 487 19.21 23.51 4.53
C ASP A 487 18.17 23.38 3.41
N SER A 488 17.31 24.39 3.23
CA SER A 488 16.33 24.45 2.14
C SER A 488 17.01 24.52 0.77
N LEU A 489 18.04 25.36 0.62
CA LEU A 489 18.80 25.50 -0.62
C LEU A 489 19.49 24.20 -1.02
N MET A 490 20.18 23.55 -0.07
CA MET A 490 20.93 22.33 -0.31
C MET A 490 20.00 21.15 -0.60
N LYS A 491 18.83 21.10 0.04
CA LYS A 491 17.80 20.11 -0.31
C LYS A 491 17.41 20.22 -1.79
N VAL A 492 17.20 21.44 -2.30
CA VAL A 492 16.83 21.72 -3.70
C VAL A 492 17.96 21.47 -4.69
N LYS A 493 19.18 21.88 -4.35
CA LYS A 493 20.34 21.77 -5.26
C LYS A 493 21.00 20.39 -5.27
N ALA A 494 20.79 19.56 -4.27
CA ALA A 494 21.41 18.24 -4.18
C ALA A 494 21.05 17.36 -5.38
N GLY A 495 22.07 16.75 -5.97
CA GLY A 495 21.92 15.80 -7.06
C GLY A 495 21.15 14.56 -6.60
N LEU A 496 21.37 14.08 -5.38
CA LEU A 496 20.61 12.99 -4.78
C LEU A 496 20.12 13.37 -3.38
N VAL A 497 18.85 13.09 -3.09
CA VAL A 497 18.25 13.26 -1.76
C VAL A 497 17.96 11.89 -1.15
N LEU A 498 18.62 11.57 -0.04
CA LEU A 498 18.31 10.39 0.78
C LEU A 498 17.37 10.82 1.91
N MET A 499 16.10 10.42 1.84
CA MET A 499 15.11 10.67 2.89
C MET A 499 14.98 9.43 3.77
N VAL A 500 15.07 9.59 5.09
CA VAL A 500 14.93 8.50 6.06
C VAL A 500 13.78 8.80 7.03
N ILE A 501 12.84 7.88 7.12
CA ILE A 501 11.74 7.87 8.08
C ILE A 501 12.00 6.72 9.08
N PRO A 502 12.69 6.98 10.20
CA PRO A 502 13.07 5.95 11.16
C PRO A 502 11.86 5.34 11.86
N ASN A 503 11.98 4.14 12.40
CA ASN A 503 10.90 3.53 13.18
C ASN A 503 10.83 4.06 14.62
N THR A 504 11.90 4.71 15.08
CA THR A 504 12.03 5.30 16.42
C THR A 504 11.41 6.69 16.58
N CYS A 505 10.78 7.24 15.53
CA CYS A 505 10.29 8.62 15.47
C CYS A 505 8.91 8.65 14.79
N ARG A 506 8.08 9.64 15.14
CA ARG A 506 6.79 9.85 14.44
C ARG A 506 7.03 10.35 13.01
N SER A 507 7.96 11.29 12.85
CA SER A 507 8.43 11.81 11.56
C SER A 507 7.30 12.38 10.70
N ILE A 508 6.31 13.03 11.32
CA ILE A 508 5.09 13.48 10.64
C ILE A 508 5.44 14.57 9.62
N ALA A 509 6.15 15.62 10.04
CA ALA A 509 6.59 16.68 9.14
C ALA A 509 7.56 16.15 8.05
N ALA A 510 8.44 15.22 8.42
CA ALA A 510 9.38 14.62 7.48
C ALA A 510 8.69 13.79 6.37
N MET A 511 7.56 13.14 6.66
CA MET A 511 6.77 12.47 5.63
C MET A 511 6.17 13.47 4.63
N ILE A 512 5.65 14.60 5.10
CA ILE A 512 5.11 15.68 4.24
C ILE A 512 6.17 16.27 3.33
N ASP A 513 7.34 16.60 3.87
CA ASP A 513 8.49 17.09 3.10
C ASP A 513 8.96 16.05 2.07
N THR A 514 8.93 14.75 2.43
CA THR A 514 9.26 13.66 1.50
C THR A 514 8.28 13.59 0.33
N ILE A 515 6.98 13.78 0.55
CA ILE A 515 5.98 13.77 -0.53
C ILE A 515 6.27 14.87 -1.54
N ALA A 516 6.55 16.09 -1.08
CA ALA A 516 6.90 17.20 -1.97
C ALA A 516 8.19 16.92 -2.75
N LEU A 517 9.19 16.30 -2.13
CA LEU A 517 10.42 15.88 -2.80
C LEU A 517 10.15 14.86 -3.91
N VAL A 518 9.33 13.84 -3.62
CA VAL A 518 8.93 12.79 -4.57
C VAL A 518 8.15 13.40 -5.75
N CYS A 519 7.22 14.31 -5.47
CA CYS A 519 6.39 14.96 -6.49
C CYS A 519 7.17 15.99 -7.33
N SER A 520 8.22 16.62 -6.79
CA SER A 520 9.08 17.55 -7.53
C SER A 520 9.91 16.90 -8.65
N GLY A 521 9.84 15.57 -8.77
CA GLY A 521 10.60 14.80 -9.75
C GLY A 521 12.09 14.72 -9.44
N ARG A 522 12.56 15.17 -8.27
CA ARG A 522 13.99 15.07 -7.91
C ARG A 522 14.44 13.61 -7.78
N ALA A 523 15.76 13.41 -7.85
CA ALA A 523 16.35 12.12 -7.58
C ALA A 523 16.30 11.83 -6.08
N VAL A 524 15.27 11.11 -5.65
CA VAL A 524 15.08 10.70 -4.25
C VAL A 524 15.39 9.21 -4.09
N MET A 525 15.99 8.85 -2.95
CA MET A 525 15.99 7.51 -2.40
C MET A 525 15.34 7.57 -1.02
N LEU A 526 14.41 6.66 -0.76
CA LEU A 526 13.57 6.70 0.43
C LEU A 526 13.85 5.49 1.30
N VAL A 527 14.03 5.72 2.61
CA VAL A 527 14.10 4.67 3.61
C VAL A 527 12.91 4.83 4.55
N ILE A 528 12.11 3.77 4.67
CA ILE A 528 11.01 3.69 5.63
C ILE A 528 11.30 2.47 6.48
N GLU A 529 11.69 2.70 7.73
CA GLU A 529 11.93 1.59 8.65
C GLU A 529 10.61 1.05 9.19
N PRO A 530 10.44 -0.28 9.27
CA PRO A 530 9.20 -0.90 9.73
C PRO A 530 8.94 -0.59 11.20
N MET A 531 7.70 -0.22 11.51
CA MET A 531 7.24 0.02 12.88
C MET A 531 6.54 -1.22 13.46
N VAL A 532 6.69 -1.43 14.76
CA VAL A 532 5.99 -2.47 15.54
C VAL A 532 5.20 -1.79 16.65
N GLU A 533 4.01 -2.30 16.94
CA GLU A 533 3.16 -1.74 17.99
C GLU A 533 3.83 -1.87 19.37
N GLY A 534 3.76 -0.81 20.18
CA GLY A 534 4.43 -0.76 21.48
C GLY A 534 5.90 -0.38 21.42
N LEU A 535 6.44 -0.11 20.23
CA LEU A 535 7.79 0.43 20.09
C LEU A 535 7.86 1.85 20.70
N VAL A 536 8.87 2.04 21.54
CA VAL A 536 9.10 3.31 22.22
C VAL A 536 9.73 4.29 21.24
N VAL A 537 9.04 5.40 20.99
CA VAL A 537 9.59 6.51 20.23
C VAL A 537 10.67 7.18 21.06
N VAL A 538 11.84 7.38 20.44
CA VAL A 538 13.03 7.94 21.09
C VAL A 538 12.85 9.41 21.43
N GLU A 539 11.92 10.10 20.76
CA GLU A 539 11.69 11.54 20.96
C GLU A 539 11.18 11.86 22.37
N ASP A 540 10.18 11.13 22.87
CA ASP A 540 9.55 11.40 24.17
C ASP A 540 9.54 10.19 25.12
N GLY A 541 10.16 9.07 24.72
CA GLY A 541 10.22 7.84 25.52
C GLY A 541 8.86 7.13 25.66
N ARG A 542 7.87 7.47 24.82
CA ARG A 542 6.53 6.88 24.89
C ARG A 542 6.35 5.78 23.85
N ALA A 543 5.63 4.73 24.26
CA ALA A 543 5.24 3.65 23.36
C ALA A 543 4.09 4.09 22.45
N VAL A 544 4.28 3.98 21.14
CA VAL A 544 3.22 4.24 20.15
C VAL A 544 2.33 3.01 20.03
N THR A 545 1.04 3.17 20.35
CA THR A 545 0.07 2.06 20.41
C THR A 545 -1.29 2.46 19.86
N GLY A 546 -2.17 1.50 19.64
CA GLY A 546 -3.58 1.76 19.33
C GLY A 546 -3.78 2.50 18.01
N ARG A 547 -4.57 3.57 18.04
CA ARG A 547 -4.95 4.30 16.81
C ARG A 547 -3.79 5.15 16.27
N GLU A 548 -2.99 5.77 17.13
CA GLU A 548 -1.77 6.47 16.72
C GLU A 548 -0.83 5.56 15.90
N PHE A 549 -0.57 4.34 16.39
CA PHE A 549 0.21 3.34 15.67
C PHE A 549 -0.38 3.03 14.29
N LYS A 550 -1.68 2.76 14.23
CA LYS A 550 -2.39 2.46 12.97
C LYS A 550 -2.29 3.61 11.97
N ASP A 551 -2.39 4.85 12.44
CA ASP A 551 -2.34 6.04 11.57
C ASP A 551 -0.92 6.29 11.05
N LEU A 552 0.12 6.12 11.89
CA LEU A 552 1.52 6.21 11.46
C LEU A 552 1.89 5.11 10.46
N VAL A 553 1.47 3.86 10.70
CA VAL A 553 1.68 2.76 9.75
C VAL A 553 0.95 3.05 8.43
N ARG A 554 -0.29 3.53 8.48
CA ARG A 554 -1.05 3.91 7.27
C ARG A 554 -0.36 5.05 6.51
N ALA A 555 0.14 6.06 7.20
CA ALA A 555 0.84 7.19 6.60
C ALA A 555 2.16 6.74 5.92
N ARG A 556 2.89 5.81 6.53
CA ARG A 556 4.10 5.21 5.94
C ARG A 556 3.80 4.36 4.72
N MET A 557 2.76 3.53 4.76
CA MET A 557 2.30 2.77 3.59
C MET A 557 1.87 3.71 2.45
N TYR A 558 1.16 4.79 2.77
CA TYR A 558 0.80 5.81 1.78
C TYR A 558 2.04 6.44 1.13
N LEU A 559 3.08 6.73 1.93
CA LEU A 559 4.33 7.27 1.42
C LEU A 559 5.08 6.27 0.52
N GLU A 560 5.07 4.97 0.87
CA GLU A 560 5.62 3.89 0.01
C GLU A 560 4.87 3.79 -1.32
N GLU A 561 3.54 3.86 -1.30
CA GLU A 561 2.71 3.85 -2.51
C GLU A 561 2.98 5.09 -3.37
N THR A 562 3.11 6.26 -2.75
CA THR A 562 3.48 7.52 -3.43
C THR A 562 4.86 7.39 -4.07
N ALA A 563 5.85 6.87 -3.35
CA ALA A 563 7.17 6.61 -3.90
C ALA A 563 7.13 5.63 -5.09
N SER A 564 6.32 4.57 -5.00
CA SER A 564 6.13 3.59 -6.08
C SER A 564 5.51 4.23 -7.31
N ARG A 565 4.51 5.11 -7.15
CA ARG A 565 3.86 5.82 -8.27
C ARG A 565 4.81 6.76 -9.01
N HIS A 566 5.86 7.24 -8.34
CA HIS A 566 6.88 8.12 -8.88
C HIS A 566 8.21 7.42 -9.23
N ASP A 567 8.22 6.08 -9.30
CA ASP A 567 9.40 5.26 -9.62
C ASP A 567 10.61 5.48 -8.68
N ILE A 568 10.35 5.87 -7.43
CA ILE A 568 11.38 6.09 -6.39
C ILE A 568 11.76 4.75 -5.74
N CYS A 569 13.07 4.57 -5.49
CA CYS A 569 13.55 3.38 -4.77
C CYS A 569 13.31 3.51 -3.27
N THR A 570 12.61 2.53 -2.69
CA THR A 570 12.38 2.39 -1.25
C THR A 570 13.29 1.32 -0.63
N PHE A 571 13.64 1.49 0.64
CA PHE A 571 14.44 0.56 1.43
C PHE A 571 13.89 0.48 2.86
N GLU A 572 14.01 -0.70 3.47
CA GLU A 572 13.61 -0.93 4.88
C GLU A 572 14.72 -0.61 5.89
N SER A 573 15.94 -0.30 5.40
CA SER A 573 17.11 -0.04 6.24
C SER A 573 18.04 1.01 5.62
N VAL A 574 18.52 1.91 6.47
CA VAL A 574 19.51 2.94 6.08
C VAL A 574 20.80 2.28 5.57
N ALA A 575 21.22 1.16 6.16
CA ALA A 575 22.41 0.42 5.75
C ALA A 575 22.33 0.00 4.28
N HIS A 576 21.23 -0.65 3.90
CA HIS A 576 21.01 -1.11 2.53
C HIS A 576 20.92 0.05 1.54
N ALA A 577 20.29 1.15 1.92
CA ALA A 577 20.18 2.33 1.06
C ALA A 577 21.54 2.98 0.79
N VAL A 578 22.36 3.16 1.84
CA VAL A 578 23.70 3.74 1.71
C VAL A 578 24.63 2.81 0.92
N ASP A 579 24.55 1.50 1.14
CA ASP A 579 25.32 0.52 0.36
C ASP A 579 24.94 0.55 -1.12
N ALA A 580 23.65 0.71 -1.43
CA ALA A 580 23.18 0.86 -2.81
C ALA A 580 23.71 2.16 -3.46
N ILE A 581 23.79 3.27 -2.72
CA ILE A 581 24.40 4.53 -3.18
C ILE A 581 25.88 4.30 -3.52
N VAL A 582 26.64 3.75 -2.57
CA VAL A 582 28.08 3.51 -2.70
C VAL A 582 28.36 2.56 -3.87
N ALA A 583 27.63 1.45 -3.97
CA ALA A 583 27.80 0.46 -5.03
C ALA A 583 27.53 1.06 -6.42
N LYS A 584 26.45 1.85 -6.57
CA LYS A 584 26.10 2.48 -7.85
C LYS A 584 27.11 3.54 -8.26
N ALA A 585 27.56 4.39 -7.33
CA ALA A 585 28.58 5.39 -7.62
C ALA A 585 29.93 4.73 -7.97
N ALA A 586 30.27 3.61 -7.34
CA ALA A 586 31.47 2.85 -7.67
C ALA A 586 31.41 2.20 -9.06
N ALA A 587 30.24 1.73 -9.50
CA ALA A 587 30.05 1.17 -10.84
C ALA A 587 30.16 2.25 -11.93
N ALA A 588 29.73 3.48 -11.63
CA ALA A 588 29.84 4.62 -12.52
C ALA A 588 31.29 5.01 -12.83
N SER A 589 32.18 4.91 -11.83
CA SER A 589 33.60 5.28 -11.97
C SER A 589 34.44 4.27 -12.78
N ARG A 590 33.89 3.10 -13.12
CA ARG A 590 34.58 2.04 -13.91
C ARG A 590 34.25 2.09 -15.40
N LYS A 591 33.29 2.91 -15.80
CA LYS A 591 32.96 3.22 -17.19
C LYS A 591 33.54 4.58 -17.53
#